data_AF-A0A935U749-F1
#
_entry.id   AF-A0A935U749-F1
#
_cell.length_a   1.000
_cell.length_b   1.000
_cell.length_c   1.000
_cell.angle_alpha   90.00
_cell.angle_beta   90.00
_cell.angle_gamma   90.00
#
_symmetry.space_group_name_H-M   'P 1'
#
loop_
_entity.id
_entity.type
_entity.pdbx_description
1 polymer ?
#
loop_
_entity_poly.entity_id
_entity_poly.type
_entity_poly.pdbx_seq_one_letter_code
_entity_poly.pdbx_strand_id
1 'polypeptide(L)'
;MQKEDSEIDLNSIIKRYAALKQPKYRHADLEQLRKDYSLLQGMQVFQRNDPRFRNIVNAISQTIKKMTAATKSGRIGVSEKGLNKVIQPLTRKKDHVLRYPVEWIHYKNNKGYSCFINNGLWGAWNYMVMETLGYMLLMKEGGDRFPKESSPVFENLDSINRREEELKGNSKTSGSSSSLSSIADIESWIKKHRYWIWFDDSEFNRLTGKSLKSVEILNLLLDTARAEFKLVYPVKVKSSKGENEHLYKMNVFSRFFELVSIDKERTDGVVQSREYYVCFNTILGELFVHNLMVKYRDLLDIRLYHLPQNAQVFYRRFLLHHNYERTDINLETLIERLNLSDRNITNLTATVEKNILMPLMDAGFIKSFTKAKNGDGELQYRIYLPREQDVEPAELEAIEPTASKDGGSVK
;
A
#
# COMPACT_ATOMS: atom_id res chain seq x y z
N MET A 1 -36.18 -6.94 31.17
CA MET A 1 -37.09 -6.40 30.15
C MET A 1 -38.34 -7.25 30.15
N GLN A 2 -39.53 -6.65 30.28
CA GLN A 2 -40.79 -7.39 30.21
C GLN A 2 -41.22 -7.56 28.74
N LYS A 3 -42.12 -8.52 28.46
CA LYS A 3 -42.55 -8.83 27.08
C LYS A 3 -43.23 -7.62 26.42
N GLU A 4 -44.01 -6.85 27.18
CA GLU A 4 -44.70 -5.64 26.71
C GLU A 4 -43.70 -4.53 26.34
N ASP A 5 -42.67 -4.31 27.17
CA ASP A 5 -41.57 -3.36 26.87
C ASP A 5 -40.87 -3.71 25.55
N SER A 6 -40.64 -5.02 25.33
CA SER A 6 -39.94 -5.50 24.12
C SER A 6 -40.72 -5.24 22.83
N GLU A 7 -42.05 -5.21 22.89
CA GLU A 7 -42.90 -4.92 21.74
C GLU A 7 -42.93 -3.42 21.42
N ILE A 8 -42.95 -2.57 22.44
CA ILE A 8 -42.86 -1.11 22.28
C ILE A 8 -41.53 -0.74 21.62
N ASP A 9 -40.42 -1.29 22.12
CA ASP A 9 -39.11 -1.00 21.57
C ASP A 9 -38.92 -1.54 20.15
N LEU A 10 -39.42 -2.77 19.86
CA LEU A 10 -39.37 -3.34 18.51
C LEU A 10 -40.08 -2.45 17.49
N ASN A 11 -41.29 -1.97 17.81
CA ASN A 11 -42.04 -1.07 16.94
C ASN A 11 -41.33 0.28 16.76
N SER A 12 -40.70 0.78 17.82
CA SER A 12 -39.92 2.02 17.79
C SER A 12 -38.71 1.91 16.86
N ILE A 13 -37.95 0.81 16.93
CA ILE A 13 -36.80 0.53 16.06
C ILE A 13 -37.23 0.39 14.60
N ILE A 14 -38.30 -0.37 14.33
CA ILE A 14 -38.83 -0.54 12.97
C ILE A 14 -39.22 0.80 12.36
N LYS A 15 -39.93 1.65 13.12
CA LYS A 15 -40.36 2.98 12.66
C LYS A 15 -39.16 3.89 12.37
N ARG A 16 -38.15 3.93 13.27
CA ARG A 16 -36.91 4.70 13.04
C ARG A 16 -36.17 4.23 11.79
N TYR A 17 -35.97 2.92 11.64
CA TYR A 17 -35.26 2.36 10.50
C TYR A 17 -36.00 2.56 9.18
N ALA A 18 -37.34 2.44 9.19
CA ALA A 18 -38.19 2.71 8.02
C ALA A 18 -38.11 4.18 7.55
N ALA A 19 -37.98 5.13 8.48
CA ALA A 19 -37.90 6.57 8.19
C ALA A 19 -36.59 7.03 7.51
N LEU A 20 -35.52 6.22 7.56
CA LEU A 20 -34.24 6.55 6.92
C LEU A 20 -34.39 6.71 5.38
N LYS A 21 -33.65 7.62 4.75
CA LYS A 21 -33.66 7.75 3.28
C LYS A 21 -32.96 6.56 2.61
N GLN A 22 -33.40 6.18 1.41
CA GLN A 22 -32.70 5.21 0.57
C GLN A 22 -31.56 5.89 -0.21
N PRO A 23 -30.39 5.25 -0.39
CA PRO A 23 -30.03 3.94 0.18
C PRO A 23 -29.64 4.04 1.66
N LYS A 24 -30.24 3.19 2.52
CA LYS A 24 -30.16 3.30 4.01
C LYS A 24 -28.74 3.46 4.56
N TYR A 25 -27.76 2.73 4.01
CA TYR A 25 -26.37 2.73 4.45
C TYR A 25 -25.64 4.07 4.24
N ARG A 26 -26.19 5.02 3.47
CA ARG A 26 -25.59 6.37 3.27
C ARG A 26 -26.16 7.43 4.21
N HIS A 27 -27.26 7.14 4.90
CA HIS A 27 -28.04 8.14 5.63
C HIS A 27 -28.30 7.75 7.09
N ALA A 28 -27.92 6.54 7.49
CA ALA A 28 -28.05 6.07 8.86
C ALA A 28 -26.88 6.53 9.74
N ASP A 29 -27.14 6.68 11.04
CA ASP A 29 -26.10 6.81 12.06
C ASP A 29 -25.65 5.41 12.51
N LEU A 30 -24.37 5.11 12.36
CA LEU A 30 -23.79 3.80 12.66
C LEU A 30 -23.88 3.47 14.16
N GLU A 31 -23.66 4.44 15.04
CA GLU A 31 -23.68 4.22 16.48
C GLU A 31 -25.11 3.99 16.98
N GLN A 32 -26.07 4.70 16.39
CA GLN A 32 -27.48 4.44 16.67
C GLN A 32 -27.92 3.06 16.17
N LEU A 33 -27.49 2.63 14.97
CA LEU A 33 -27.81 1.29 14.47
C LEU A 33 -27.17 0.18 15.31
N ARG A 34 -25.95 0.38 15.84
CA ARG A 34 -25.29 -0.56 16.75
C ARG A 34 -26.06 -0.70 18.05
N LYS A 35 -26.49 0.42 18.66
CA LYS A 35 -27.35 0.42 19.86
C LYS A 35 -28.66 -0.31 19.61
N ASP A 36 -29.34 0.00 18.50
CA ASP A 36 -30.60 -0.65 18.13
C ASP A 36 -30.39 -2.16 17.89
N TYR A 37 -29.27 -2.57 17.26
CA TYR A 37 -28.94 -3.97 17.04
C TYR A 37 -28.66 -4.72 18.35
N SER A 38 -27.87 -4.15 19.25
CA SER A 38 -27.60 -4.73 20.58
C SER A 38 -28.89 -4.90 21.39
N LEU A 39 -29.79 -3.91 21.32
CA LEU A 39 -31.09 -3.98 21.98
C LEU A 39 -31.96 -5.11 21.38
N LEU A 40 -31.97 -5.27 20.05
CA LEU A 40 -32.66 -6.39 19.39
C LEU A 40 -32.09 -7.76 19.79
N GLN A 41 -30.76 -7.90 19.96
CA GLN A 41 -30.17 -9.15 20.47
C GLN A 41 -30.68 -9.48 21.88
N GLY A 42 -30.81 -8.46 22.75
CA GLY A 42 -31.41 -8.63 24.09
C GLY A 42 -32.90 -9.01 24.08
N MET A 43 -33.61 -8.72 22.99
CA MET A 43 -35.03 -9.06 22.81
C MET A 43 -35.27 -10.44 22.22
N GLN A 44 -34.22 -11.13 21.76
CA GLN A 44 -34.34 -12.41 21.05
C GLN A 44 -35.11 -13.45 21.86
N VAL A 45 -34.95 -13.49 23.19
CA VAL A 45 -35.65 -14.43 24.09
C VAL A 45 -37.17 -14.28 24.01
N PHE A 46 -37.68 -13.09 23.70
CA PHE A 46 -39.12 -12.79 23.68
C PHE A 46 -39.71 -12.71 22.26
N GLN A 47 -38.90 -12.32 21.27
CA GLN A 47 -39.38 -11.92 19.94
C GLN A 47 -38.90 -12.81 18.79
N ARG A 48 -38.13 -13.89 19.05
CA ARG A 48 -37.51 -14.75 18.02
C ARG A 48 -38.47 -15.30 16.96
N ASN A 49 -39.72 -15.56 17.34
CA ASN A 49 -40.73 -16.14 16.44
C ASN A 49 -41.49 -15.07 15.63
N ASP A 50 -41.33 -13.77 15.93
CA ASP A 50 -41.96 -12.69 15.17
C ASP A 50 -41.21 -12.48 13.83
N PRO A 51 -41.90 -12.60 12.67
CA PRO A 51 -41.31 -12.29 11.36
C PRO A 51 -40.75 -10.86 11.25
N ARG A 52 -41.40 -9.88 11.89
CA ARG A 52 -40.98 -8.47 11.89
C ARG A 52 -39.63 -8.32 12.58
N PHE A 53 -39.43 -9.02 13.70
CA PHE A 53 -38.17 -9.08 14.43
C PHE A 53 -37.04 -9.64 13.57
N ARG A 54 -37.25 -10.81 12.94
CA ARG A 54 -36.24 -11.43 12.06
C ARG A 54 -35.87 -10.51 10.90
N ASN A 55 -36.85 -9.87 10.28
CA ASN A 55 -36.63 -8.96 9.15
C ASN A 55 -35.82 -7.73 9.54
N ILE A 56 -36.14 -7.09 10.67
CA ILE A 56 -35.43 -5.87 11.09
C ILE A 56 -34.00 -6.19 11.57
N VAL A 57 -33.80 -7.31 12.27
CA VAL A 57 -32.46 -7.79 12.67
C VAL A 57 -31.59 -8.00 11.43
N ASN A 58 -32.10 -8.70 10.40
CA ASN A 58 -31.38 -8.92 9.15
C ASN A 58 -31.09 -7.60 8.42
N ALA A 59 -32.08 -6.70 8.32
CA ALA A 59 -31.93 -5.44 7.61
C ALA A 59 -30.90 -4.50 8.27
N ILE A 60 -30.94 -4.38 9.61
CA ILE A 60 -29.97 -3.58 10.38
C ILE A 60 -28.58 -4.22 10.29
N SER A 61 -28.47 -5.55 10.48
CA SER A 61 -27.19 -6.27 10.37
C SER A 61 -26.53 -6.07 9.00
N GLN A 62 -27.29 -6.20 7.92
CA GLN A 62 -26.78 -5.97 6.56
C GLN A 62 -26.38 -4.50 6.33
N THR A 63 -27.13 -3.55 6.88
CA THR A 63 -26.81 -2.12 6.77
C THR A 63 -25.55 -1.77 7.56
N ILE A 64 -25.41 -2.27 8.79
CA ILE A 64 -24.19 -2.17 9.59
C ILE A 64 -23.03 -2.83 8.84
N LYS A 65 -23.21 -4.02 8.24
CA LYS A 65 -22.17 -4.68 7.44
C LYS A 65 -21.74 -3.83 6.25
N LYS A 66 -22.65 -3.16 5.55
CA LYS A 66 -22.32 -2.23 4.45
C LYS A 66 -21.63 -0.96 4.94
N MET A 67 -22.07 -0.39 6.06
CA MET A 67 -21.47 0.81 6.66
C MET A 67 -20.08 0.52 7.25
N THR A 68 -19.89 -0.66 7.83
CA THR A 68 -18.61 -1.11 8.38
C THR A 68 -17.67 -1.66 7.31
N ALA A 69 -18.18 -2.17 6.19
CA ALA A 69 -17.37 -2.44 4.99
C ALA A 69 -16.79 -1.15 4.37
N ALA A 70 -17.39 0.02 4.64
CA ALA A 70 -16.80 1.31 4.28
C ALA A 70 -15.76 1.81 5.32
N THR A 71 -15.81 1.32 6.58
CA THR A 71 -14.84 1.65 7.65
C THR A 71 -13.67 0.66 7.74
N LYS A 72 -13.84 -0.57 7.24
CA LYS A 72 -12.78 -1.54 6.93
C LYS A 72 -12.47 -1.41 5.44
N SER A 73 -11.52 -0.57 5.02
CA SER A 73 -11.12 -0.64 3.61
C SER A 73 -10.45 -1.99 3.38
N GLY A 74 -11.20 -2.98 2.86
CA GLY A 74 -10.66 -4.23 2.30
C GLY A 74 -9.84 -3.99 1.02
N ARG A 75 -9.30 -2.79 0.83
CA ARG A 75 -8.42 -2.42 -0.26
C ARG A 75 -7.00 -2.59 0.24
N ILE A 76 -6.24 -3.38 -0.50
CA ILE A 76 -4.89 -3.77 -0.16
C ILE A 76 -3.96 -3.22 -1.24
N GLY A 77 -2.98 -2.43 -0.84
CA GLY A 77 -1.83 -2.05 -1.66
C GLY A 77 -0.78 -3.16 -1.68
N VAL A 78 0.16 -3.10 -2.62
CA VAL A 78 1.25 -4.07 -2.73
C VAL A 78 2.59 -3.37 -2.54
N SER A 79 3.24 -3.62 -1.41
CA SER A 79 4.50 -2.96 -1.06
C SER A 79 5.68 -3.89 -1.36
N GLU A 80 6.50 -3.53 -2.34
CA GLU A 80 7.70 -4.29 -2.72
C GLU A 80 8.79 -4.13 -1.64
N LYS A 81 9.39 -5.24 -1.20
CA LYS A 81 10.27 -5.23 -0.01
C LYS A 81 11.60 -4.53 -0.24
N GLY A 82 12.20 -4.65 -1.43
CA GLY A 82 13.46 -4.02 -1.79
C GLY A 82 13.40 -2.49 -1.65
N LEU A 83 12.37 -1.89 -2.22
CA LEU A 83 12.07 -0.46 -2.20
C LEU A 83 12.01 0.12 -0.78
N ASN A 84 11.36 -0.59 0.15
CA ASN A 84 11.24 -0.16 1.55
C ASN A 84 12.52 -0.36 2.37
N LYS A 85 13.33 -1.38 2.03
CA LYS A 85 14.58 -1.70 2.74
C LYS A 85 15.69 -0.71 2.40
N VAL A 86 15.87 -0.38 1.12
CA VAL A 86 17.07 0.32 0.65
C VAL A 86 16.90 1.83 0.50
N ILE A 87 15.73 2.32 0.09
CA ILE A 87 15.55 3.74 -0.22
C ILE A 87 15.31 4.53 1.07
N GLN A 88 16.14 5.55 1.28
CA GLN A 88 15.97 6.48 2.40
C GLN A 88 15.02 7.61 2.00
N PRO A 89 14.10 8.03 2.90
CA PRO A 89 13.28 9.20 2.63
C PRO A 89 14.15 10.45 2.48
N LEU A 90 13.87 11.21 1.42
CA LEU A 90 14.49 12.49 1.14
C LEU A 90 13.40 13.51 0.90
N THR A 91 13.26 14.46 1.82
CA THR A 91 12.31 15.58 1.73
C THR A 91 13.06 16.91 1.68
N ARG A 92 12.46 17.89 1.01
CA ARG A 92 13.02 19.24 0.97
C ARG A 92 12.80 19.91 2.32
N LYS A 93 13.89 20.28 2.99
CA LYS A 93 13.87 21.05 4.24
C LYS A 93 13.81 22.53 3.91
N LYS A 94 13.05 23.30 4.70
CA LYS A 94 12.99 24.76 4.58
C LYS A 94 14.42 25.29 4.69
N ASP A 95 14.81 26.16 3.76
CA ASP A 95 16.14 26.81 3.69
C ASP A 95 17.34 25.89 3.39
N HIS A 96 17.11 24.64 2.98
CA HIS A 96 18.19 23.73 2.56
C HIS A 96 18.21 23.55 1.03
N VAL A 97 19.35 23.85 0.42
CA VAL A 97 19.62 23.52 -1.00
C VAL A 97 20.15 22.09 -1.06
N LEU A 98 19.36 21.19 -1.65
CA LEU A 98 19.82 19.83 -1.93
C LEU A 98 20.83 19.86 -3.08
N ARG A 99 22.00 19.27 -2.85
CA ARG A 99 23.02 19.05 -3.89
C ARG A 99 22.98 17.59 -4.30
N TYR A 100 22.77 17.35 -5.58
CA TYR A 100 22.76 16.01 -6.15
C TYR A 100 24.14 15.61 -6.68
N PRO A 101 24.50 14.32 -6.66
CA PRO A 101 23.72 13.23 -6.04
C PRO A 101 23.76 13.29 -4.50
N VAL A 102 22.65 12.94 -3.85
CA VAL A 102 22.60 12.74 -2.39
C VAL A 102 22.95 11.28 -2.11
N GLU A 103 23.98 11.07 -1.28
CA GLU A 103 24.49 9.75 -0.91
C GLU A 103 24.02 9.33 0.49
N TRP A 104 23.78 8.02 0.67
CA TRP A 104 23.66 7.38 1.98
C TRP A 104 24.28 5.98 1.97
N ILE A 105 24.57 5.45 3.16
CA ILE A 105 25.09 4.09 3.32
C ILE A 105 23.95 3.15 3.73
N HIS A 106 23.72 2.11 2.93
CA HIS A 106 22.86 0.99 3.32
C HIS A 106 23.70 -0.09 4.01
N TYR A 107 23.37 -0.43 5.24
CA TYR A 107 24.04 -1.49 6.00
C TYR A 107 23.26 -2.81 5.93
N LYS A 108 23.95 -3.88 5.52
CA LYS A 108 23.45 -5.27 5.64
C LYS A 108 24.58 -6.18 6.14
N ASN A 109 24.32 -6.94 7.20
CA ASN A 109 25.30 -7.84 7.85
C ASN A 109 26.63 -7.13 8.17
N ASN A 110 26.55 -5.94 8.80
CA ASN A 110 27.69 -5.09 9.15
C ASN A 110 28.55 -4.61 7.97
N LYS A 111 28.09 -4.77 6.73
CA LYS A 111 28.73 -4.23 5.53
C LYS A 111 27.93 -3.04 5.01
N GLY A 112 28.61 -1.92 4.82
CA GLY A 112 28.05 -0.71 4.23
C GLY A 112 28.15 -0.72 2.71
N TYR A 113 27.12 -0.21 2.05
CA TYR A 113 27.04 -0.05 0.60
C TYR A 113 26.52 1.34 0.26
N SER A 114 27.26 2.10 -0.54
CA SER A 114 26.81 3.42 -1.00
C SER A 114 25.58 3.30 -1.90
N CYS A 115 24.59 4.13 -1.61
CA CYS A 115 23.39 4.34 -2.40
C CYS A 115 23.24 5.83 -2.71
N PHE A 116 22.63 6.13 -3.85
CA PHE A 116 22.53 7.49 -4.36
C PHE A 116 21.14 7.76 -4.90
N ILE A 117 20.68 8.99 -4.72
CA ILE A 117 19.60 9.61 -5.50
C ILE A 117 20.19 10.81 -6.24
N ASN A 118 20.06 10.83 -7.56
CA ASN A 118 20.66 11.86 -8.43
C ASN A 118 19.67 12.93 -8.86
N ASN A 119 18.37 12.66 -8.72
CA ASN A 119 17.32 13.62 -9.00
C ASN A 119 16.05 13.24 -8.25
N GLY A 120 15.22 14.24 -7.93
CA GLY A 120 13.93 14.06 -7.29
C GLY A 120 14.01 13.88 -5.78
N LEU A 121 12.82 13.74 -5.18
CA LEU A 121 12.62 13.48 -3.76
C LEU A 121 11.99 12.09 -3.60
N TRP A 122 12.06 11.55 -2.38
CA TRP A 122 11.43 10.27 -2.09
C TRP A 122 10.78 10.28 -0.71
N GLY A 123 9.47 10.05 -0.67
CA GLY A 123 8.70 10.04 0.57
C GLY A 123 7.42 9.21 0.47
N ALA A 124 6.55 9.39 1.47
CA ALA A 124 5.31 8.60 1.62
C ALA A 124 4.45 8.53 0.34
N TRP A 125 4.38 9.63 -0.41
CA TRP A 125 3.63 9.70 -1.66
C TRP A 125 4.24 8.87 -2.78
N ASN A 126 5.58 8.83 -2.91
CA ASN A 126 6.25 7.98 -3.90
C ASN A 126 6.05 6.50 -3.60
N TYR A 127 6.11 6.11 -2.31
CA TYR A 127 5.76 4.75 -1.90
C TYR A 127 4.33 4.39 -2.31
N MET A 128 3.35 5.25 -2.03
CA MET A 128 1.94 5.04 -2.41
C MET A 128 1.77 4.88 -3.92
N VAL A 129 2.48 5.67 -4.73
CA VAL A 129 2.50 5.53 -6.20
C VAL A 129 2.99 4.15 -6.57
N MET A 130 4.18 3.75 -6.11
CA MET A 130 4.76 2.45 -6.46
C MET A 130 3.89 1.29 -6.00
N GLU A 131 3.24 1.40 -4.85
CA GLU A 131 2.32 0.39 -4.34
C GLU A 131 1.04 0.25 -5.18
N THR A 132 0.54 1.38 -5.68
CA THR A 132 -0.63 1.45 -6.55
C THR A 132 -0.30 0.89 -7.93
N LEU A 133 0.82 1.31 -8.52
CA LEU A 133 1.28 0.82 -9.82
C LEU A 133 1.65 -0.67 -9.76
N GLY A 134 2.28 -1.12 -8.67
CA GLY A 134 2.59 -2.53 -8.44
C GLY A 134 1.33 -3.39 -8.31
N TYR A 135 0.30 -2.90 -7.60
CA TYR A 135 -1.00 -3.56 -7.55
C TYR A 135 -1.62 -3.69 -8.94
N MET A 136 -1.73 -2.59 -9.69
CA MET A 136 -2.30 -2.59 -11.05
C MET A 136 -1.57 -3.56 -11.97
N LEU A 137 -0.23 -3.60 -11.92
CA LEU A 137 0.58 -4.52 -12.72
C LEU A 137 0.24 -5.97 -12.38
N LEU A 138 0.19 -6.34 -11.10
CA LEU A 138 -0.13 -7.70 -10.70
C LEU A 138 -1.56 -8.11 -11.12
N MET A 139 -2.53 -7.21 -11.02
CA MET A 139 -3.89 -7.49 -11.48
C MET A 139 -3.96 -7.72 -12.99
N LYS A 140 -3.21 -6.93 -13.77
CA LYS A 140 -3.06 -7.15 -15.21
C LYS A 140 -2.43 -8.52 -15.51
N GLU A 141 -1.30 -8.83 -14.89
CA GLU A 141 -0.55 -10.06 -15.16
C GLU A 141 -1.27 -11.34 -14.67
N GLY A 142 -2.10 -11.24 -13.64
CA GLY A 142 -2.86 -12.38 -13.12
C GLY A 142 -4.30 -12.51 -13.66
N GLY A 143 -4.77 -11.57 -14.49
CA GLY A 143 -6.12 -11.55 -15.05
C GLY A 143 -7.19 -11.28 -13.98
N ASP A 144 -7.15 -10.07 -13.39
CA ASP A 144 -8.05 -9.60 -12.32
C ASP A 144 -7.90 -10.31 -10.97
N ARG A 145 -6.74 -10.94 -10.77
CA ARG A 145 -6.31 -11.53 -9.50
C ARG A 145 -4.79 -11.46 -9.42
N PHE A 146 -4.22 -11.66 -8.24
CA PHE A 146 -2.77 -11.79 -8.15
C PHE A 146 -2.28 -13.06 -8.85
N PRO A 147 -1.11 -13.03 -9.53
CA PRO A 147 -0.51 -14.22 -10.12
C PRO A 147 -0.32 -15.32 -9.07
N LYS A 148 -0.85 -16.52 -9.40
CA LYS A 148 -0.73 -17.69 -8.51
C LYS A 148 0.69 -18.24 -8.49
N GLU A 149 1.32 -18.31 -9.65
CA GLU A 149 2.68 -18.84 -9.80
C GLU A 149 3.73 -17.73 -9.74
N SER A 150 4.92 -18.08 -9.24
CA SER A 150 6.10 -17.22 -9.32
C SER A 150 6.60 -17.21 -10.77
N SER A 151 6.72 -16.03 -11.37
CA SER A 151 7.23 -15.86 -12.74
C SER A 151 8.39 -14.86 -12.75
N PRO A 152 9.62 -15.32 -12.40
CA PRO A 152 10.76 -14.41 -12.30
C PRO A 152 11.08 -13.75 -13.64
N VAL A 153 11.37 -12.45 -13.60
CA VAL A 153 11.91 -11.70 -14.76
C VAL A 153 13.36 -12.10 -15.05
N PHE A 154 14.10 -12.46 -13.99
CA PHE A 154 15.54 -12.71 -14.00
C PHE A 154 15.80 -14.06 -13.37
N GLU A 155 16.70 -14.85 -13.93
CA GLU A 155 17.00 -16.18 -13.40
C GLU A 155 17.95 -16.09 -12.20
N ASN A 156 18.92 -15.19 -12.28
CA ASN A 156 20.02 -15.01 -11.33
C ASN A 156 20.65 -13.61 -11.47
N LEU A 157 21.66 -13.29 -10.65
CA LEU A 157 22.35 -11.99 -10.70
C LEU A 157 23.06 -11.74 -12.03
N ASP A 158 23.58 -12.76 -12.70
CA ASP A 158 24.28 -12.60 -13.98
C ASP A 158 23.30 -12.19 -15.09
N SER A 159 22.07 -12.72 -15.07
CA SER A 159 21.00 -12.28 -15.98
C SER A 159 20.61 -10.81 -15.77
N ILE A 160 20.69 -10.31 -14.54
CA ILE A 160 20.47 -8.88 -14.24
C ILE A 160 21.63 -8.05 -14.78
N ASN A 161 22.88 -8.46 -14.56
CA ASN A 161 24.07 -7.76 -15.07
C ASN A 161 24.03 -7.62 -16.59
N ARG A 162 23.78 -8.71 -17.31
CA ARG A 162 23.66 -8.70 -18.78
C ARG A 162 22.57 -7.74 -19.26
N ARG A 163 21.43 -7.71 -18.57
CA ARG A 163 20.34 -6.80 -18.90
C ARG A 163 20.68 -5.33 -18.66
N GLU A 164 21.38 -5.01 -17.58
CA GLU A 164 21.88 -3.66 -17.32
C GLU A 164 22.86 -3.21 -18.41
N GLU A 165 23.73 -4.11 -18.89
CA GLU A 165 24.66 -3.86 -20.00
C GLU A 165 23.94 -3.60 -21.34
N GLU A 166 22.92 -4.40 -21.67
CA GLU A 166 22.08 -4.19 -22.86
C GLU A 166 21.41 -2.81 -22.86
N LEU A 167 20.80 -2.43 -21.73
CA LEU A 167 20.14 -1.13 -21.58
C LEU A 167 21.15 0.03 -21.67
N LYS A 168 22.35 -0.15 -21.11
CA LYS A 168 23.44 0.82 -21.22
C LYS A 168 23.93 0.96 -22.68
N GLY A 169 24.06 -0.14 -23.42
CA GLY A 169 24.47 -0.15 -24.82
C GLY A 169 23.48 0.57 -25.74
N ASN A 170 22.18 0.36 -25.53
CA ASN A 170 21.11 0.98 -26.32
C ASN A 170 20.94 2.49 -26.08
N SER A 171 21.45 3.02 -24.95
CA SER A 171 21.44 4.47 -24.68
C SER A 171 22.35 5.27 -25.64
N LYS A 172 23.33 4.62 -26.29
CA LYS A 172 24.25 5.27 -27.24
C LYS A 172 23.69 5.38 -28.67
N THR A 173 22.62 4.66 -28.98
CA THR A 173 21.98 4.62 -30.31
C THR A 173 20.64 5.36 -30.38
N SER A 174 20.18 5.98 -29.28
CA SER A 174 18.94 6.76 -29.21
C SER A 174 19.14 8.18 -29.78
N GLY A 175 19.57 8.25 -31.04
CA GLY A 175 19.68 9.47 -31.85
C GLY A 175 18.39 9.82 -32.61
N SER A 176 17.23 9.24 -32.26
CA SER A 176 15.95 9.68 -32.80
C SER A 176 14.94 9.82 -31.67
N SER A 177 14.84 11.04 -31.13
CA SER A 177 13.58 11.50 -30.55
C SER A 177 12.58 11.65 -31.69
N SER A 178 12.05 10.54 -32.21
CA SER A 178 10.80 10.58 -32.95
C SER A 178 9.76 11.08 -31.96
N SER A 179 9.39 12.35 -32.09
CA SER A 179 8.23 12.91 -31.41
C SER A 179 7.09 11.92 -31.60
N LEU A 180 6.64 11.28 -30.52
CA LEU A 180 5.44 10.44 -30.54
C LEU A 180 4.28 11.39 -30.82
N SER A 181 3.95 11.52 -32.10
CA SER A 181 3.10 12.60 -32.60
C SER A 181 1.61 12.30 -32.48
N SER A 182 1.26 11.03 -32.26
CA SER A 182 -0.12 10.58 -32.11
C SER A 182 -0.31 9.62 -30.94
N ILE A 183 -1.55 9.52 -30.44
CA ILE A 183 -1.97 8.55 -29.42
C ILE A 183 -1.67 7.11 -29.88
N ALA A 184 -1.85 6.83 -31.18
CA ALA A 184 -1.58 5.51 -31.75
C ALA A 184 -0.09 5.14 -31.68
N ASP A 185 0.82 6.12 -31.86
CA ASP A 185 2.26 5.90 -31.74
C ASP A 185 2.66 5.59 -30.30
N ILE A 186 2.06 6.31 -29.34
CA ILE A 186 2.26 6.07 -27.90
C ILE A 186 1.83 4.65 -27.55
N GLU A 187 0.60 4.26 -27.92
CA GLU A 187 0.12 2.92 -27.62
C GLU A 187 0.98 1.83 -28.26
N SER A 188 1.39 2.02 -29.51
CA SER A 188 2.27 1.09 -30.23
C SER A 188 3.63 0.95 -29.54
N TRP A 189 4.22 2.07 -29.09
CA TRP A 189 5.49 2.05 -28.37
C TRP A 189 5.38 1.34 -27.01
N ILE A 190 4.30 1.59 -26.25
CA ILE A 190 4.11 0.99 -24.92
C ILE A 190 3.85 -0.51 -25.03
N LYS A 191 3.01 -0.92 -26.00
CA LYS A 191 2.67 -2.33 -26.22
C LYS A 191 3.87 -3.18 -26.67
N LYS A 192 4.97 -2.59 -27.15
CA LYS A 192 6.24 -3.30 -27.43
C LYS A 192 6.96 -3.76 -26.17
N HIS A 193 6.70 -3.12 -25.03
CA HIS A 193 7.32 -3.46 -23.77
C HIS A 193 6.50 -4.53 -23.06
N ARG A 194 7.17 -5.43 -22.34
CA ARG A 194 6.50 -6.54 -21.64
C ARG A 194 5.66 -6.05 -20.46
N TYR A 195 6.26 -5.23 -19.60
CA TYR A 195 5.66 -4.79 -18.35
C TYR A 195 5.22 -3.34 -18.44
N TRP A 196 3.92 -3.15 -18.67
CA TRP A 196 3.29 -1.85 -18.73
C TRP A 196 1.86 -1.91 -18.18
N ILE A 197 1.32 -0.77 -17.77
CA ILE A 197 -0.06 -0.63 -17.32
C ILE A 197 -0.68 0.66 -17.83
N TRP A 198 -2.01 0.69 -17.91
CA TRP A 198 -2.82 1.85 -18.22
C TRP A 198 -3.84 2.08 -17.10
N PHE A 199 -4.11 3.35 -16.77
CA PHE A 199 -5.14 3.75 -15.82
C PHE A 199 -5.52 5.22 -16.00
N ASP A 200 -6.61 5.64 -15.36
CA ASP A 200 -7.07 7.02 -15.35
C ASP A 200 -7.07 7.63 -13.92
N ASP A 201 -7.43 8.91 -13.83
CA ASP A 201 -7.53 9.64 -12.55
C ASP A 201 -8.49 8.98 -11.54
N SER A 202 -9.59 8.38 -12.04
CA SER A 202 -10.62 7.74 -11.21
C SER A 202 -10.08 6.47 -10.55
N GLU A 203 -9.41 5.64 -11.34
CA GLU A 203 -8.82 4.39 -10.87
C GLU A 203 -7.70 4.64 -9.86
N PHE A 204 -6.84 5.64 -10.09
CA PHE A 204 -5.80 6.02 -9.13
C PHE A 204 -6.40 6.48 -7.79
N ASN A 205 -7.40 7.36 -7.81
CA ASN A 205 -8.09 7.81 -6.59
C ASN A 205 -8.83 6.65 -5.89
N ARG A 206 -9.42 5.74 -6.65
CA ARG A 206 -10.11 4.55 -6.10
C ARG A 206 -9.14 3.66 -5.33
N LEU A 207 -7.97 3.36 -5.90
CA LEU A 207 -6.98 2.48 -5.28
C LEU A 207 -6.27 3.13 -4.08
N THR A 208 -6.01 4.43 -4.15
CA THR A 208 -5.34 5.16 -3.08
C THR A 208 -6.29 5.64 -1.97
N GLY A 209 -7.60 5.64 -2.22
CA GLY A 209 -8.59 6.24 -1.31
C GLY A 209 -8.47 7.76 -1.22
N LYS A 210 -7.75 8.40 -2.15
CA LYS A 210 -7.56 9.86 -2.21
C LYS A 210 -8.63 10.52 -3.07
N SER A 211 -8.65 11.84 -3.04
CA SER A 211 -9.50 12.69 -3.89
C SER A 211 -8.64 13.79 -4.51
N LEU A 212 -7.60 13.37 -5.22
CA LEU A 212 -6.66 14.25 -5.92
C LEU A 212 -7.26 14.71 -7.25
N LYS A 213 -6.97 15.95 -7.62
CA LYS A 213 -7.25 16.48 -8.96
C LYS A 213 -6.31 15.86 -9.99
N SER A 214 -6.71 15.84 -11.26
CA SER A 214 -5.92 15.29 -12.36
C SER A 214 -4.48 15.83 -12.40
N VAL A 215 -4.30 17.15 -12.22
CA VAL A 215 -2.95 17.77 -12.19
C VAL A 215 -2.10 17.32 -10.99
N GLU A 216 -2.73 17.04 -9.84
CA GLU A 216 -2.04 16.56 -8.64
C GLU A 216 -1.56 15.12 -8.84
N ILE A 217 -2.37 14.28 -9.50
CA ILE A 217 -2.00 12.91 -9.87
C ILE A 217 -0.84 12.93 -10.87
N LEU A 218 -0.94 13.73 -11.93
CA LEU A 218 0.13 13.87 -12.92
C LEU A 218 1.45 14.31 -12.28
N ASN A 219 1.43 15.35 -11.45
CA ASN A 219 2.65 15.84 -10.78
C ASN A 219 3.25 14.77 -9.88
N LEU A 220 2.42 14.05 -9.12
CA LEU A 220 2.88 12.96 -8.26
C LEU A 220 3.53 11.81 -9.05
N LEU A 221 2.92 11.43 -10.19
CA LEU A 221 3.48 10.41 -11.08
C LEU A 221 4.79 10.88 -11.72
N LEU A 222 4.86 12.14 -12.19
CA LEU A 222 6.07 12.72 -12.77
C LEU A 222 7.21 12.83 -11.75
N ASP A 223 6.92 13.30 -10.54
CA ASP A 223 7.91 13.40 -9.46
C ASP A 223 8.50 12.02 -9.10
N THR A 224 7.65 10.99 -9.12
CA THR A 224 8.09 9.60 -8.88
C THR A 224 8.86 9.03 -10.08
N ALA A 225 8.40 9.27 -11.31
CA ALA A 225 9.02 8.79 -12.54
C ALA A 225 10.41 9.42 -12.80
N ARG A 226 10.62 10.64 -12.33
CA ARG A 226 11.88 11.40 -12.49
C ARG A 226 12.90 11.12 -11.39
N ALA A 227 12.49 10.47 -10.29
CA ALA A 227 13.40 10.08 -9.22
C ALA A 227 14.40 9.03 -9.72
N GLU A 228 15.68 9.37 -9.66
CA GLU A 228 16.75 8.59 -10.27
C GLU A 228 17.72 8.08 -9.20
N PHE A 229 17.98 6.77 -9.21
CA PHE A 229 18.69 6.08 -8.15
C PHE A 229 19.83 5.21 -8.66
N LYS A 230 20.86 5.06 -7.83
CA LYS A 230 21.87 4.00 -7.94
C LYS A 230 21.96 3.30 -6.59
N LEU A 231 21.51 2.05 -6.52
CA LEU A 231 21.23 1.34 -5.27
C LEU A 231 21.97 0.02 -5.19
N VAL A 232 22.11 -0.47 -3.96
CA VAL A 232 22.32 -1.90 -3.69
C VAL A 232 20.96 -2.59 -3.49
N TYR A 233 20.25 -2.84 -4.58
CA TYR A 233 18.86 -3.28 -4.54
C TYR A 233 18.72 -4.74 -4.09
N PRO A 234 17.91 -5.03 -3.05
CA PRO A 234 17.60 -6.41 -2.68
C PRO A 234 16.71 -7.06 -3.74
N VAL A 235 17.11 -8.23 -4.22
CA VAL A 235 16.36 -9.03 -5.21
C VAL A 235 16.26 -10.47 -4.79
N LYS A 236 15.09 -11.09 -4.98
CA LYS A 236 14.88 -12.50 -4.63
C LYS A 236 15.06 -13.38 -5.87
N VAL A 237 16.24 -13.95 -6.05
CA VAL A 237 16.59 -14.77 -7.22
C VAL A 237 16.99 -16.19 -6.82
N LYS A 238 16.99 -17.12 -7.79
CA LYS A 238 17.50 -18.47 -7.56
C LYS A 238 19.02 -18.45 -7.46
N SER A 239 19.53 -19.26 -6.53
CA SER A 239 20.94 -19.54 -6.32
C SER A 239 21.16 -21.03 -6.19
N SER A 240 22.42 -21.46 -6.07
CA SER A 240 22.78 -22.85 -5.76
C SER A 240 22.15 -23.38 -4.46
N LYS A 241 21.74 -22.50 -3.55
CA LYS A 241 21.07 -22.82 -2.28
C LYS A 241 19.55 -22.57 -2.31
N GLY A 242 18.97 -22.49 -3.50
CA GLY A 242 17.55 -22.18 -3.70
C GLY A 242 17.28 -20.68 -3.86
N GLU A 243 16.01 -20.31 -3.79
CA GLU A 243 15.53 -18.94 -4.01
C GLU A 243 15.73 -18.08 -2.74
N ASN A 244 16.67 -17.15 -2.78
CA ASN A 244 17.09 -16.35 -1.63
C ASN A 244 17.21 -14.86 -2.00
N GLU A 245 17.22 -14.01 -0.98
CA GLU A 245 17.47 -12.58 -1.15
C GLU A 245 18.97 -12.32 -1.38
N HIS A 246 19.28 -11.73 -2.53
CA HIS A 246 20.62 -11.26 -2.90
C HIS A 246 20.65 -9.73 -2.99
N LEU A 247 21.82 -9.15 -2.79
CA LEU A 247 22.05 -7.73 -3.02
C LEU A 247 22.62 -7.54 -4.42
N TYR A 248 21.85 -6.89 -5.30
CA TYR A 248 22.32 -6.47 -6.61
C TYR A 248 22.87 -5.04 -6.53
N LYS A 249 24.13 -4.84 -6.95
CA LYS A 249 24.76 -3.53 -6.97
C LYS A 249 24.58 -2.91 -8.36
N MET A 250 23.72 -1.90 -8.47
CA MET A 250 23.52 -1.20 -9.74
C MET A 250 24.80 -0.47 -10.15
N ASN A 251 25.15 -0.56 -11.43
CA ASN A 251 26.31 0.16 -11.97
C ASN A 251 25.92 1.52 -12.55
N VAL A 252 24.66 1.67 -12.98
CA VAL A 252 24.12 2.90 -13.56
C VAL A 252 23.01 3.51 -12.70
N PHE A 253 22.78 4.80 -12.90
CA PHE A 253 21.57 5.44 -12.41
C PHE A 253 20.36 4.95 -13.22
N SER A 254 19.25 4.70 -12.52
CA SER A 254 18.01 4.22 -13.13
C SER A 254 16.80 4.76 -12.39
N ARG A 255 15.66 4.79 -13.09
CA ARG A 255 14.35 5.22 -12.58
C ARG A 255 13.44 4.00 -12.46
N PHE A 256 12.34 4.06 -11.70
CA PHE A 256 11.44 2.91 -11.55
C PHE A 256 10.56 2.66 -12.77
N PHE A 257 10.19 3.70 -13.50
CA PHE A 257 9.33 3.58 -14.67
C PHE A 257 9.44 4.81 -15.58
N GLU A 258 8.95 4.64 -16.80
CA GLU A 258 8.65 5.73 -17.73
C GLU A 258 7.15 5.99 -17.76
N LEU A 259 6.78 7.26 -17.93
CA LEU A 259 5.39 7.73 -17.88
C LEU A 259 5.05 8.46 -19.16
N VAL A 260 3.89 8.12 -19.73
CA VAL A 260 3.21 8.94 -20.75
C VAL A 260 1.83 9.29 -20.22
N SER A 261 1.41 10.54 -20.41
CA SER A 261 0.07 11.02 -20.08
C SER A 261 -0.63 11.56 -21.32
N ILE A 262 -1.93 11.27 -21.44
CA ILE A 262 -2.80 11.78 -22.51
C ILE A 262 -3.89 12.62 -21.86
N ASP A 263 -3.94 13.90 -22.24
CA ASP A 263 -4.92 14.85 -21.72
C ASP A 263 -6.27 14.64 -22.42
N LYS A 264 -7.34 14.53 -21.61
CA LYS A 264 -8.73 14.52 -22.09
C LYS A 264 -9.31 15.91 -21.87
N GLU A 265 -9.30 16.69 -22.94
CA GLU A 265 -9.74 18.08 -22.94
C GLU A 265 -11.21 18.21 -23.33
N ARG A 266 -11.86 19.24 -22.77
CA ARG A 266 -13.13 19.75 -23.28
C ARG A 266 -12.88 20.54 -24.56
N THR A 267 -13.95 20.82 -25.32
CA THR A 267 -13.93 21.64 -26.54
C THR A 267 -13.30 23.03 -26.40
N ASP A 268 -13.18 23.58 -25.18
CA ASP A 268 -12.54 24.86 -24.89
C ASP A 268 -11.07 24.73 -24.45
N GLY A 269 -10.48 23.54 -24.55
CA GLY A 269 -9.07 23.28 -24.22
C GLY A 269 -8.79 23.05 -22.73
N VAL A 270 -9.82 23.01 -21.88
CA VAL A 270 -9.63 22.72 -20.45
C VAL A 270 -9.52 21.22 -20.23
N VAL A 271 -8.40 20.77 -19.65
CA VAL A 271 -8.17 19.36 -19.30
C VAL A 271 -9.12 18.94 -18.17
N GLN A 272 -9.98 17.95 -18.45
CA GLN A 272 -10.94 17.41 -17.48
C GLN A 272 -10.38 16.19 -16.74
N SER A 273 -9.68 15.32 -17.47
CA SER A 273 -9.05 14.13 -16.93
C SER A 273 -7.83 13.73 -17.76
N ARG A 274 -7.08 12.75 -17.27
CA ARG A 274 -5.92 12.18 -17.96
C ARG A 274 -5.97 10.66 -17.96
N GLU A 275 -5.42 10.10 -19.02
CA GLU A 275 -5.03 8.71 -19.09
C GLU A 275 -3.52 8.60 -18.92
N TYR A 276 -3.07 7.63 -18.15
CA TYR A 276 -1.66 7.41 -17.85
C TYR A 276 -1.26 6.03 -18.34
N TYR A 277 -0.10 5.97 -18.97
CA TYR A 277 0.54 4.74 -19.35
C TYR A 277 1.92 4.68 -18.71
N VAL A 278 2.18 3.60 -17.99
CA VAL A 278 3.40 3.39 -17.22
C VAL A 278 4.14 2.19 -17.78
N CYS A 279 5.43 2.33 -18.02
CA CYS A 279 6.30 1.30 -18.56
C CYS A 279 7.47 1.00 -17.60
N PHE A 280 7.67 -0.27 -17.24
CA PHE A 280 8.75 -0.73 -16.36
C PHE A 280 9.90 -1.33 -17.18
N ASN A 281 10.47 -0.53 -18.09
CA ASN A 281 11.49 -0.93 -19.06
C ASN A 281 12.93 -0.51 -18.68
N THR A 282 13.09 0.15 -17.54
CA THR A 282 14.40 0.49 -16.96
C THR A 282 14.93 -0.68 -16.13
N ILE A 283 16.24 -0.72 -15.85
CA ILE A 283 16.79 -1.81 -15.00
C ILE A 283 16.14 -1.83 -13.62
N LEU A 284 15.97 -0.67 -12.96
CA LEU A 284 15.33 -0.60 -11.65
C LEU A 284 13.83 -0.92 -11.71
N GLY A 285 13.15 -0.58 -12.81
CA GLY A 285 11.76 -0.98 -13.06
C GLY A 285 11.62 -2.49 -13.22
N GLU A 286 12.47 -3.12 -14.02
CA GLU A 286 12.47 -4.57 -14.19
C GLU A 286 12.83 -5.30 -12.88
N LEU A 287 13.71 -4.76 -12.04
CA LEU A 287 14.01 -5.29 -10.70
C LEU A 287 12.81 -5.20 -9.75
N PHE A 288 12.08 -4.08 -9.78
CA PHE A 288 10.84 -3.92 -9.04
C PHE A 288 9.79 -4.95 -9.49
N VAL A 289 9.56 -5.07 -10.80
CA VAL A 289 8.63 -6.07 -11.36
C VAL A 289 9.06 -7.49 -11.01
N HIS A 290 10.35 -7.79 -11.12
CA HIS A 290 10.90 -9.08 -10.72
C HIS A 290 10.47 -9.45 -9.31
N ASN A 291 10.75 -8.58 -8.34
CA ASN A 291 10.42 -8.82 -6.94
C ASN A 291 8.91 -8.98 -6.73
N LEU A 292 8.07 -8.19 -7.43
CA LEU A 292 6.63 -8.39 -7.41
C LEU A 292 6.24 -9.78 -7.91
N MET A 293 6.75 -10.22 -9.07
CA MET A 293 6.36 -11.49 -9.70
C MET A 293 6.86 -12.72 -8.93
N VAL A 294 7.96 -12.61 -8.18
CA VAL A 294 8.47 -13.67 -7.28
C VAL A 294 7.90 -13.61 -5.86
N LYS A 295 6.84 -12.82 -5.65
CA LYS A 295 6.14 -12.65 -4.36
C LYS A 295 7.06 -12.10 -3.25
N TYR A 296 8.09 -11.34 -3.61
CA TYR A 296 8.93 -10.60 -2.68
C TYR A 296 8.31 -9.23 -2.35
N ARG A 297 7.09 -9.29 -1.79
CA ARG A 297 6.23 -8.13 -1.50
C ARG A 297 5.39 -8.40 -0.26
N ASP A 298 4.89 -7.34 0.36
CA ASP A 298 3.95 -7.38 1.48
C ASP A 298 2.63 -6.72 1.08
N LEU A 299 1.54 -7.19 1.69
CA LEU A 299 0.22 -6.60 1.53
C LEU A 299 0.07 -5.43 2.50
N LEU A 300 -0.44 -4.31 2.01
CA LEU A 300 -0.53 -3.08 2.78
C LEU A 300 -1.98 -2.63 2.90
N ASP A 301 -2.44 -2.34 4.11
CA ASP A 301 -3.73 -1.70 4.31
C ASP A 301 -3.66 -0.22 3.89
N ILE A 302 -4.52 0.18 2.95
CA ILE A 302 -4.51 1.55 2.39
C ILE A 302 -4.85 2.63 3.43
N ARG A 303 -5.40 2.28 4.61
CA ARG A 303 -5.57 3.22 5.73
C ARG A 303 -4.25 3.89 6.10
N LEU A 304 -3.12 3.23 5.85
CA LEU A 304 -1.80 3.79 6.06
C LEU A 304 -1.62 5.11 5.29
N TYR A 305 -2.19 5.24 4.09
CA TYR A 305 -2.04 6.43 3.25
C TYR A 305 -2.65 7.70 3.86
N HIS A 306 -3.53 7.56 4.86
CA HIS A 306 -4.18 8.66 5.55
C HIS A 306 -3.45 9.10 6.82
N LEU A 307 -2.42 8.38 7.24
CA LEU A 307 -1.60 8.74 8.40
C LEU A 307 -0.58 9.84 8.05
N PRO A 308 0.03 10.52 9.05
CA PRO A 308 1.12 11.46 8.79
C PRO A 308 2.27 10.80 8.02
N GLN A 309 2.93 11.54 7.12
CA GLN A 309 3.93 10.98 6.21
C GLN A 309 5.06 10.21 6.93
N ASN A 310 5.54 10.73 8.07
CA ASN A 310 6.55 10.06 8.87
C ASN A 310 6.05 8.71 9.42
N ALA A 311 4.79 8.62 9.84
CA ALA A 311 4.16 7.36 10.26
C ALA A 311 4.16 6.34 9.11
N GLN A 312 3.80 6.77 7.91
CA GLN A 312 3.73 5.87 6.76
C GLN A 312 5.12 5.36 6.34
N VAL A 313 6.13 6.22 6.33
CA VAL A 313 7.51 5.81 6.00
C VAL A 313 8.06 4.90 7.08
N PHE A 314 7.84 5.25 8.36
CA PHE A 314 8.26 4.43 9.48
C PHE A 314 7.69 3.01 9.41
N TYR A 315 6.38 2.88 9.19
CA TYR A 315 5.73 1.58 9.12
C TYR A 315 6.35 0.69 8.03
N ARG A 316 6.57 1.22 6.83
CA ARG A 316 7.22 0.49 5.73
C ARG A 316 8.65 0.09 6.06
N ARG A 317 9.45 1.01 6.59
CA ARG A 317 10.87 0.76 6.84
C ARG A 317 11.14 -0.20 7.98
N PHE A 318 10.29 -0.18 9.02
CA PHE A 318 10.60 -0.86 10.28
C PHE A 318 9.66 -1.99 10.62
N LEU A 319 8.39 -1.96 10.20
CA LEU A 319 7.38 -2.88 10.72
C LEU A 319 6.80 -3.83 9.66
N LEU A 320 6.67 -3.36 8.41
CA LEU A 320 5.96 -4.10 7.36
C LEU A 320 6.63 -5.42 6.95
N HIS A 321 7.95 -5.56 7.16
CA HIS A 321 8.73 -6.65 6.58
C HIS A 321 9.00 -7.83 7.50
N HIS A 322 8.43 -7.83 8.70
CA HIS A 322 8.66 -8.88 9.68
C HIS A 322 7.41 -9.17 10.51
N ASN A 323 7.35 -10.37 11.09
CA ASN A 323 6.23 -10.83 11.91
C ASN A 323 6.59 -10.89 13.40
N TYR A 324 7.57 -10.10 13.84
CA TYR A 324 7.94 -10.08 15.26
C TYR A 324 6.81 -9.46 16.09
N GLU A 325 6.44 -10.08 17.20
CA GLU A 325 5.45 -9.48 18.12
C GLU A 325 5.96 -8.18 18.75
N ARG A 326 7.28 -7.99 18.74
CA ARG A 326 7.97 -6.86 19.33
C ARG A 326 9.16 -6.44 18.48
N THR A 327 9.33 -5.13 18.33
CA THR A 327 10.52 -4.52 17.72
C THR A 327 11.07 -3.45 18.64
N ASP A 328 12.37 -3.51 18.91
CA ASP A 328 13.10 -2.49 19.66
C ASP A 328 13.92 -1.64 18.68
N ILE A 329 13.81 -0.31 18.76
CA ILE A 329 14.47 0.61 17.83
C ILE A 329 15.08 1.77 18.61
N ASN A 330 16.39 1.96 18.47
CA ASN A 330 17.09 3.10 19.06
C ASN A 330 16.65 4.40 18.36
N LEU A 331 16.55 5.49 19.13
CA LEU A 331 16.15 6.79 18.60
C LEU A 331 17.12 7.29 17.52
N GLU A 332 18.42 7.01 17.65
CA GLU A 332 19.41 7.34 16.62
C GLU A 332 19.12 6.64 15.29
N THR A 333 18.77 5.35 15.33
CA THR A 333 18.35 4.60 14.14
C THR A 333 17.09 5.20 13.51
N LEU A 334 16.14 5.71 14.30
CA LEU A 334 14.96 6.41 13.79
C LEU A 334 15.36 7.72 13.09
N ILE A 335 16.20 8.53 13.73
CA ILE A 335 16.66 9.82 13.20
C ILE A 335 17.34 9.60 11.84
N GLU A 336 18.29 8.67 11.78
CA GLU A 336 19.05 8.34 10.57
C GLU A 336 18.10 7.83 9.47
N ARG A 337 17.36 6.76 9.73
CA ARG A 337 16.58 6.07 8.69
C ARG A 337 15.31 6.83 8.27
N LEU A 338 14.79 7.74 9.08
CA LEU A 338 13.69 8.63 8.70
C LEU A 338 14.16 10.00 8.23
N ASN A 339 15.48 10.26 8.23
CA ASN A 339 16.07 11.54 7.84
C ASN A 339 15.51 12.74 8.64
N LEU A 340 15.28 12.51 9.95
CA LEU A 340 14.85 13.56 10.87
C LEU A 340 16.05 14.47 11.16
N SER A 341 15.84 15.79 11.19
CA SER A 341 16.92 16.77 11.40
C SER A 341 16.67 17.77 12.50
N ASP A 342 15.63 17.58 13.30
CA ASP A 342 15.49 18.42 14.49
C ASP A 342 16.65 18.11 15.45
N ARG A 343 17.39 19.13 15.86
CA ARG A 343 18.53 18.98 16.76
C ARG A 343 18.10 18.86 18.23
N ASN A 344 16.86 19.22 18.54
CA ASN A 344 16.31 19.18 19.88
C ASN A 344 15.68 17.81 20.16
N ILE A 345 16.23 17.11 21.16
CA ILE A 345 15.79 15.75 21.55
C ILE A 345 14.32 15.69 21.98
N THR A 346 13.79 16.75 22.62
CA THR A 346 12.40 16.84 23.04
C THR A 346 11.48 16.93 21.83
N ASN A 347 11.85 17.72 20.82
CA ASN A 347 11.07 17.81 19.58
C ASN A 347 11.15 16.51 18.75
N LEU A 348 12.31 15.86 18.72
CA LEU A 348 12.48 14.57 18.04
C LEU A 348 11.58 13.50 18.68
N THR A 349 11.65 13.35 19.99
CA THR A 349 10.81 12.39 20.73
C THR A 349 9.31 12.73 20.59
N ALA A 350 8.93 14.00 20.63
CA ALA A 350 7.55 14.42 20.35
C ALA A 350 7.12 14.10 18.91
N THR A 351 8.02 14.23 17.93
CA THR A 351 7.75 13.85 16.53
C THR A 351 7.55 12.35 16.41
N VAL A 352 8.41 11.55 17.04
CA VAL A 352 8.28 10.08 17.05
C VAL A 352 6.98 9.65 17.73
N GLU A 353 6.65 10.23 18.87
CA GLU A 353 5.46 9.80 19.62
C GLU A 353 4.17 10.30 18.96
N LYS A 354 4.04 11.61 18.71
CA LYS A 354 2.78 12.23 18.26
C LYS A 354 2.54 12.12 16.76
N ASN A 355 3.58 12.10 15.94
CA ASN A 355 3.45 12.10 14.48
C ASN A 355 3.75 10.73 13.84
N ILE A 356 4.21 9.75 14.61
CA ILE A 356 4.53 8.40 14.11
C ILE A 356 3.76 7.35 14.92
N LEU A 357 4.12 7.15 16.19
CA LEU A 357 3.65 5.99 16.96
C LEU A 357 2.19 6.09 17.39
N MET A 358 1.74 7.25 17.91
CA MET A 358 0.33 7.47 18.28
C MET A 358 -0.61 7.30 17.07
N PRO A 359 -0.38 7.93 15.90
CA PRO A 359 -1.21 7.69 14.72
C PRO A 359 -1.27 6.23 14.27
N LEU A 360 -0.15 5.49 14.38
CA LEU A 360 -0.13 4.06 14.06
C LEU A 360 -0.91 3.23 15.08
N MET A 361 -0.85 3.60 16.37
CA MET A 361 -1.60 2.96 17.44
C MET A 361 -3.10 3.21 17.29
N ASP A 362 -3.51 4.46 17.09
CA ASP A 362 -4.90 4.86 16.93
C ASP A 362 -5.56 4.21 15.70
N ALA A 363 -4.78 4.00 14.63
CA ALA A 363 -5.24 3.30 13.43
C ALA A 363 -5.15 1.76 13.52
N GLY A 364 -4.60 1.22 14.61
CA GLY A 364 -4.49 -0.22 14.87
C GLY A 364 -3.34 -0.93 14.14
N PHE A 365 -2.36 -0.19 13.60
CA PHE A 365 -1.16 -0.77 12.97
C PHE A 365 -0.13 -1.25 14.01
N ILE A 366 -0.15 -0.69 15.21
CA ILE A 366 0.60 -1.16 16.38
C ILE A 366 -0.34 -1.27 17.58
N LYS A 367 -0.03 -2.17 18.53
CA LYS A 367 -0.83 -2.36 19.74
C LYS A 367 -0.50 -1.29 20.80
N SER A 368 0.78 -1.07 21.03
CA SER A 368 1.29 -0.10 21.99
C SER A 368 2.79 0.13 21.78
N PHE A 369 3.35 1.10 22.49
CA PHE A 369 4.79 1.32 22.56
C PHE A 369 5.22 1.79 23.94
N THR A 370 6.47 1.53 24.31
CA THR A 370 7.10 2.07 25.51
C THR A 370 8.44 2.71 25.16
N LYS A 371 8.85 3.68 25.96
CA LYS A 371 10.13 4.38 25.83
C LYS A 371 11.00 4.03 27.03
N ALA A 372 12.22 3.58 26.77
CA ALA A 372 13.20 3.23 27.79
C ALA A 372 14.61 3.61 27.35
N LYS A 373 15.59 3.44 28.24
CA LYS A 373 17.01 3.43 27.85
C LYS A 373 17.44 1.99 27.60
N ASN A 374 18.27 1.78 26.59
CA ASN A 374 18.92 0.48 26.36
C ASN A 374 20.10 0.26 27.34
N GLY A 375 20.80 -0.87 27.21
CA GLY A 375 21.94 -1.21 28.07
C GLY A 375 23.10 -0.19 28.03
N ASP A 376 23.19 0.56 26.93
CA ASP A 376 24.21 1.59 26.69
C ASP A 376 23.75 3.00 27.12
N GLY A 377 22.54 3.11 27.69
CA GLY A 377 21.97 4.38 28.16
C GLY A 377 21.30 5.23 27.07
N GLU A 378 21.22 4.74 25.83
CA GLU A 378 20.57 5.43 24.71
C GLU A 378 19.05 5.25 24.73
N LEU A 379 18.31 6.27 24.27
CA LEU A 379 16.87 6.20 24.16
C LEU A 379 16.43 5.18 23.10
N GLN A 380 15.51 4.30 23.50
CA GLN A 380 14.98 3.23 22.68
C GLN A 380 13.45 3.17 22.81
N TYR A 381 12.79 2.95 21.67
CA TYR A 381 11.37 2.64 21.60
C TYR A 381 11.17 1.15 21.44
N ARG A 382 10.36 0.57 22.31
CA ARG A 382 9.88 -0.81 22.21
C ARG A 382 8.44 -0.79 21.71
N ILE A 383 8.21 -1.41 20.57
CA ILE A 383 6.94 -1.37 19.86
C ILE A 383 6.34 -2.76 19.85
N TYR A 384 5.06 -2.86 20.22
CA TYR A 384 4.32 -4.10 20.26
C TYR A 384 3.35 -4.16 19.08
N LEU A 385 3.43 -5.21 18.28
CA LEU A 385 2.55 -5.42 17.13
C LEU A 385 1.29 -6.22 17.53
N PRO A 386 0.15 -6.03 16.85
CA PRO A 386 -1.04 -6.85 17.08
C PRO A 386 -0.74 -8.33 16.81
N ARG A 387 -1.19 -9.24 17.68
CA ARG A 387 -1.17 -10.68 17.38
C ARG A 387 -2.34 -11.02 16.44
N GLU A 388 -2.22 -12.11 15.67
CA GLU A 388 -3.34 -12.64 14.87
C GLU A 388 -4.59 -12.91 15.73
N GLN A 389 -4.41 -13.20 17.03
CA GLN A 389 -5.49 -13.40 18.02
C GLN A 389 -6.06 -12.09 18.60
N ASP A 390 -5.34 -10.97 18.48
CA ASP A 390 -5.81 -9.63 18.89
C ASP A 390 -6.68 -9.00 17.78
N VAL A 391 -6.62 -9.54 16.57
CA VAL A 391 -7.59 -9.26 15.50
C VAL A 391 -8.80 -10.14 15.80
N GLU A 392 -9.95 -9.55 16.17
CA GLU A 392 -11.15 -10.35 16.40
C GLU A 392 -11.37 -11.32 15.21
N PRO A 393 -11.57 -12.63 15.49
CA PRO A 393 -11.70 -13.62 14.45
C PRO A 393 -13.02 -13.40 13.71
N ALA A 394 -12.93 -12.69 12.59
CA ALA A 394 -13.92 -12.74 11.53
C ALA A 394 -13.19 -13.15 10.24
N GLU A 395 -13.03 -14.47 10.14
CA GLU A 395 -13.05 -15.25 8.89
C GLU A 395 -11.91 -15.00 7.90
N LEU A 396 -10.76 -15.60 8.22
CA LEU A 396 -9.82 -16.15 7.22
C LEU A 396 -10.13 -17.64 7.01
N GLU A 397 -11.38 -17.98 6.68
CA GLU A 397 -11.71 -19.30 6.11
C GLU A 397 -12.85 -19.13 5.09
N ALA A 398 -12.54 -19.45 3.83
CA ALA A 398 -13.41 -20.08 2.83
C ALA A 398 -12.97 -19.70 1.40
N ILE A 399 -11.91 -20.34 0.90
CA ILE A 399 -11.89 -20.78 -0.49
C ILE A 399 -11.37 -22.21 -0.50
N GLU A 400 -12.19 -23.15 -0.06
CA GLU A 400 -12.23 -24.47 -0.67
C GLU A 400 -13.63 -24.67 -1.27
N PRO A 401 -13.74 -25.06 -2.55
CA PRO A 401 -15.01 -25.51 -3.08
C PRO A 401 -15.32 -26.87 -2.43
N THR A 402 -16.33 -26.90 -1.56
CA THR A 402 -16.91 -28.14 -1.09
C THR A 402 -17.42 -28.92 -2.31
N ALA A 403 -16.70 -29.99 -2.66
CA ALA A 403 -17.20 -31.00 -3.56
C ALA A 403 -18.49 -31.58 -2.97
N SER A 404 -19.59 -31.42 -3.68
CA SER A 404 -20.84 -32.12 -3.41
C SER A 404 -20.60 -33.62 -3.48
N LYS A 405 -20.60 -34.28 -2.33
CA LYS A 405 -20.99 -35.70 -2.24
C LYS A 405 -22.46 -35.73 -1.86
N ASP A 406 -23.28 -36.06 -2.85
CA ASP A 406 -24.57 -36.74 -2.75
C ASP A 406 -24.84 -37.26 -4.17
N GLY A 407 -25.09 -38.53 -4.43
CA GLY A 407 -25.24 -39.69 -3.58
C GLY A 407 -25.46 -40.92 -4.46
N GLY A 408 -25.24 -42.10 -3.87
CA GLY A 408 -25.93 -43.35 -4.21
C GLY A 408 -25.90 -43.86 -5.64
N SER A 409 -25.03 -44.83 -5.89
CA SER A 409 -25.37 -45.89 -6.84
C SER A 409 -26.61 -46.64 -6.35
N VAL A 410 -27.52 -46.84 -7.29
CA VAL A 410 -28.62 -47.78 -7.19
C VAL A 410 -28.07 -49.21 -7.19
N LYS A 411 -28.63 -50.02 -6.28
CA LYS A 411 -28.41 -51.43 -5.94
C LYS A 411 -27.27 -51.75 -4.99
#